data_AF-A0A359CYJ4-F1
#
_entry.id   AF-A0A359CYJ4-F1
#
_cell.length_a   1.000
_cell.length_b   1.000
_cell.length_c   1.000
_cell.angle_alpha   90.00
_cell.angle_beta   90.00
_cell.angle_gamma   90.00
#
_symmetry.space_group_name_H-M   'P 1'
#
loop_
_entity.id
_entity.type
_entity.pdbx_description
1 polymer ?
#
loop_
_entity_poly.entity_id
_entity_poly.type
_entity_poly.pdbx_seq_one_letter_code
_entity_poly.pdbx_strand_id
1 'polypeptide(L)'
;MTNLYNLSKNELLKELWASDFKIRGILRHSVNLADAREKIHQYLNTLERHYFSIYSDKKFQKIHIVERNNAKECIRVLKNIIRTENEKLTGFSALNKLFKLANSNQNTLEKISEGFIVELIHLFRGINGKSGITDSVFILEGTDEEASQKRTEKLDEYSQYIYKRISRFRSGLAPEMEDKRKNLQQKIINYFKATESDWFDYKWQMRHIIKDMKTLTSLVDLNEEEKAGLETAKKYNIPFQITPYYLSLFNEKGLDSKDRAVRTLVLPSKKYCKNVHENSQKHKDMDFMGEKSTSPIEGITRRYPHILILKPFNSCPQICVYCQRNWEIKDIADSKFSYTILNNALEWIHNNKNITEVLVTGGDPLCLGNKQIGDILEKLSKFDHIERIRIGTRTLVTLPYRINDSFIELLNKYNVPGRREVCIITHFEHFTEITSDVIDAVSKIRKAGVSIYNQQVFTYYNSFRYETAYLRKMLKLSGIDPYYTFNTKGKDETIDFRVPIARIEQERKEEARFLPGIVRTDEPVFNLPKLGKSHLRAWQDHEPIMILDSGERIYRFFPWESKVTMVEDYLYKDVPIYNYLKRLQSDGENIEEYGSIWYYF
;
A
#
# COMPACT_ATOMS: atom_id res chain seq x y z
N MET A 1 -15.88 -25.22 -6.91
CA MET A 1 -14.42 -25.45 -6.85
C MET A 1 -14.09 -26.02 -5.47
N THR A 2 -13.13 -26.94 -5.36
CA THR A 2 -12.66 -27.44 -4.05
C THR A 2 -12.07 -26.28 -3.25
N ASN A 3 -12.56 -26.05 -2.03
CA ASN A 3 -12.00 -25.03 -1.13
C ASN A 3 -10.63 -25.51 -0.61
N LEU A 4 -9.55 -24.96 -1.18
CA LEU A 4 -8.17 -25.36 -0.88
C LEU A 4 -7.74 -25.02 0.56
N TYR A 5 -8.41 -24.09 1.24
CA TYR A 5 -7.98 -23.57 2.55
C TYR A 5 -8.31 -24.51 3.71
N ASN A 6 -9.20 -25.48 3.48
CA ASN A 6 -9.62 -26.49 4.45
C ASN A 6 -8.93 -27.85 4.24
N LEU A 7 -8.09 -27.98 3.20
CA LEU A 7 -7.42 -29.22 2.86
C LEU A 7 -6.13 -29.39 3.69
N SER A 8 -5.85 -30.63 4.08
CA SER A 8 -4.54 -31.01 4.63
C SER A 8 -3.44 -30.89 3.57
N LYS A 9 -2.17 -30.81 3.99
CA LYS A 9 -1.02 -30.81 3.06
C LYS A 9 -1.03 -31.99 2.08
N ASN A 10 -1.47 -33.17 2.53
CA ASN A 10 -1.57 -34.36 1.69
C ASN A 10 -2.66 -34.25 0.62
N GLU A 11 -3.81 -33.67 0.97
CA GLU A 11 -4.88 -33.40 0.02
C GLU A 11 -4.51 -32.30 -0.97
N LEU A 12 -3.85 -31.24 -0.49
CA LEU A 12 -3.26 -30.21 -1.34
C LEU A 12 -2.24 -30.79 -2.33
N LEU A 13 -1.41 -31.73 -1.88
CA LEU A 13 -0.45 -32.40 -2.77
C LEU A 13 -1.15 -33.23 -3.84
N LYS A 14 -2.25 -33.92 -3.51
CA LYS A 14 -3.08 -34.62 -4.50
C LYS A 14 -3.66 -33.65 -5.51
N GLU A 15 -4.16 -32.50 -5.05
CA GLU A 15 -4.71 -31.46 -5.92
C GLU A 15 -3.64 -30.83 -6.83
N LEU A 16 -2.43 -30.56 -6.32
CA LEU A 16 -1.30 -30.08 -7.12
C LEU A 16 -1.04 -31.02 -8.30
N TRP A 17 -1.01 -32.32 -8.05
CA TRP A 17 -0.78 -33.30 -9.09
C TRP A 17 -1.97 -33.53 -10.02
N ALA A 18 -3.19 -33.27 -9.55
CA ALA A 18 -4.38 -33.27 -10.40
C ALA A 18 -4.43 -32.04 -11.32
N SER A 19 -3.87 -30.91 -10.88
CA SER A 19 -3.85 -29.67 -11.66
C SER A 19 -2.96 -29.74 -12.91
N ASP A 20 -1.85 -30.48 -12.87
CA ASP A 20 -1.07 -30.87 -14.05
C ASP A 20 -0.35 -32.22 -13.87
N PHE A 21 -0.96 -33.29 -14.38
CA PHE A 21 -0.38 -34.64 -14.33
C PHE A 21 0.84 -34.82 -15.25
N LYS A 22 0.99 -34.00 -16.30
CA LYS A 22 2.12 -34.08 -17.22
C LYS A 22 3.39 -33.56 -16.57
N ILE A 23 3.31 -32.42 -15.85
CA ILE A 23 4.44 -31.92 -15.06
C ILE A 23 4.87 -32.95 -14.02
N ARG A 24 3.93 -33.55 -13.28
CA ARG A 24 4.25 -34.66 -12.35
C ARG A 24 4.96 -35.81 -13.05
N GLY A 25 4.44 -36.22 -14.21
CA GLY A 25 5.01 -37.29 -15.02
C GLY A 25 6.45 -36.98 -15.43
N ILE A 26 6.71 -35.77 -15.92
CA ILE A 26 8.06 -35.31 -16.27
C ILE A 26 8.98 -35.40 -15.05
N LEU A 27 8.58 -34.83 -13.91
CA LEU A 27 9.40 -34.82 -12.69
C LEU A 27 9.74 -36.24 -12.20
N ARG A 28 8.79 -37.17 -12.24
CA ARG A 28 8.97 -38.55 -11.75
C ARG A 28 9.87 -39.40 -12.66
N HIS A 29 9.84 -39.18 -13.96
CA HIS A 29 10.60 -39.97 -14.94
C HIS A 29 11.87 -39.27 -15.43
N SER A 30 12.24 -38.14 -14.81
CA SER A 30 13.50 -37.46 -15.12
C SER A 30 14.64 -38.04 -14.30
N VAL A 31 15.80 -38.22 -14.94
CA VAL A 31 16.97 -38.86 -14.32
C VAL A 31 17.56 -37.98 -13.21
N ASN A 32 17.54 -36.67 -13.42
CA ASN A 32 18.05 -35.68 -12.47
C ASN A 32 17.33 -34.34 -12.66
N LEU A 33 17.69 -33.34 -11.85
CA LEU A 33 17.07 -32.02 -11.86
C LEU A 33 17.28 -31.25 -13.17
N ALA A 34 18.42 -31.44 -13.85
CA ALA A 34 18.70 -30.78 -15.12
C ALA A 34 17.82 -31.35 -16.25
N ASP A 35 17.69 -32.67 -16.32
CA ASP A 35 16.79 -33.37 -17.25
C ASP A 35 15.32 -32.96 -17.01
N ALA A 36 14.90 -32.88 -15.73
CA ALA A 36 13.56 -32.40 -15.37
C ALA A 36 13.30 -30.98 -15.86
N ARG A 37 14.27 -30.08 -15.70
CA ARG A 37 14.17 -28.68 -16.13
C ARG A 37 13.99 -28.58 -17.65
N GLU A 38 14.82 -29.27 -18.41
CA GLU A 38 14.77 -29.26 -19.87
C GLU A 38 13.43 -29.79 -20.39
N LYS A 39 12.99 -30.94 -19.88
CA LYS A 39 11.69 -31.53 -20.27
C LYS A 39 10.51 -30.64 -19.90
N ILE A 40 10.53 -29.96 -18.75
CA ILE A 40 9.50 -28.98 -18.39
C ILE A 40 9.54 -27.79 -19.36
N HIS A 41 10.71 -27.25 -19.69
CA HIS A 41 10.81 -26.15 -20.67
C HIS A 41 10.23 -26.55 -22.03
N GLN A 42 10.55 -27.74 -22.54
CA GLN A 42 10.01 -28.25 -23.80
C GLN A 42 8.48 -28.41 -23.75
N TYR A 43 7.95 -28.93 -22.63
CA TYR A 43 6.51 -29.03 -22.41
C TYR A 43 5.84 -27.65 -22.42
N LEU A 44 6.39 -26.68 -21.69
CA LEU A 44 5.85 -25.32 -21.61
C LEU A 44 5.92 -24.58 -22.95
N ASN A 45 7.00 -24.74 -23.72
CA ASN A 45 7.12 -24.17 -25.07
C ASN A 45 6.08 -24.76 -26.02
N THR A 46 5.79 -26.06 -25.88
CA THR A 46 4.73 -26.72 -26.67
C THR A 46 3.36 -26.13 -26.33
N LEU A 47 3.03 -26.00 -25.04
CA LEU A 47 1.77 -25.37 -24.61
C LEU A 47 1.64 -23.93 -25.08
N GLU A 48 2.70 -23.13 -24.92
CA GLU A 48 2.74 -21.75 -25.37
C GLU A 48 2.46 -21.64 -26.88
N ARG A 49 3.09 -22.48 -27.70
CA ARG A 49 2.81 -22.57 -29.14
C ARG A 49 1.33 -22.84 -29.41
N HIS A 50 0.68 -23.71 -28.64
CA HIS A 50 -0.77 -23.95 -28.78
C HIS A 50 -1.61 -22.72 -28.43
N TYR A 51 -1.22 -21.94 -27.41
CA TYR A 51 -1.94 -20.71 -27.05
C TYR A 51 -1.74 -19.55 -28.04
N PHE A 52 -0.65 -19.53 -28.80
CA PHE A 52 -0.42 -18.56 -29.88
C PHE A 52 -1.00 -19.00 -31.24
N SER A 53 -1.26 -20.30 -31.44
CA SER A 53 -1.73 -20.83 -32.72
C SER A 53 -3.23 -20.58 -32.95
N ILE A 54 -3.56 -20.10 -34.16
CA ILE A 54 -4.94 -20.02 -34.67
C ILE A 54 -5.56 -21.42 -34.83
N TYR A 55 -4.74 -22.42 -35.21
CA TYR A 55 -5.12 -23.83 -35.37
C TYR A 55 -4.70 -24.67 -34.16
N SER A 56 -4.99 -24.19 -32.95
CA SER A 56 -4.73 -24.93 -31.73
C SER A 56 -5.49 -26.28 -31.72
N ASP A 57 -4.96 -27.31 -31.05
CA ASP A 57 -5.67 -28.59 -30.91
C ASP A 57 -7.10 -28.36 -30.41
N LYS A 58 -8.04 -29.28 -30.72
CA LYS A 58 -9.46 -29.19 -30.30
C LYS A 58 -9.63 -28.83 -28.81
N LYS A 59 -8.69 -29.22 -27.95
CA LYS A 59 -8.67 -28.92 -26.51
C LYS A 59 -8.52 -27.43 -26.19
N PHE A 60 -7.70 -26.68 -26.95
CA PHE A 60 -7.40 -25.27 -26.67
C PHE A 60 -8.26 -24.31 -27.49
N GLN A 61 -8.86 -24.79 -28.58
CA GLN A 61 -9.69 -23.99 -29.50
C GLN A 61 -10.88 -23.31 -28.80
N LYS A 62 -11.45 -23.92 -27.75
CA LYS A 62 -12.61 -23.39 -27.02
C LYS A 62 -12.26 -22.54 -25.79
N ILE A 63 -10.98 -22.39 -25.46
CA ILE A 63 -10.56 -21.58 -24.30
C ILE A 63 -10.75 -20.10 -24.63
N HIS A 64 -11.41 -19.37 -23.72
CA HIS A 64 -11.65 -17.94 -23.85
C HIS A 64 -10.34 -17.14 -23.90
N ILE A 65 -10.31 -16.03 -24.65
CA ILE A 65 -9.06 -15.27 -24.91
C ILE A 65 -8.40 -14.74 -23.62
N VAL A 66 -9.19 -14.38 -22.60
CA VAL A 66 -8.68 -13.93 -21.30
C VAL A 66 -7.95 -15.08 -20.58
N GLU A 67 -8.53 -16.27 -20.56
CA GLU A 67 -7.89 -17.48 -20.00
C GLU A 67 -6.62 -17.84 -20.79
N ARG A 68 -6.63 -17.71 -22.12
CA ARG A 68 -5.42 -17.91 -22.94
C ARG A 68 -4.31 -16.93 -22.59
N ASN A 69 -4.65 -15.65 -22.38
CA ASN A 69 -3.67 -14.64 -21.98
C ASN A 69 -3.10 -14.94 -20.59
N ASN A 70 -3.95 -15.28 -19.62
CA ASN A 70 -3.50 -15.71 -18.29
C ASN A 70 -2.59 -16.95 -18.37
N ALA A 71 -2.94 -17.94 -19.18
CA ALA A 71 -2.14 -19.15 -19.35
C ALA A 71 -0.73 -18.85 -19.88
N LYS A 72 -0.59 -17.92 -20.83
CA LYS A 72 0.72 -17.47 -21.32
C LYS A 72 1.55 -16.80 -20.23
N GLU A 73 0.93 -15.94 -19.41
CA GLU A 73 1.63 -15.32 -18.28
C GLU A 73 2.04 -16.35 -17.22
N CYS A 74 1.16 -17.30 -16.86
CA CYS A 74 1.52 -18.38 -15.95
C CYS A 74 2.67 -19.26 -16.50
N ILE A 75 2.70 -19.52 -17.81
CA ILE A 75 3.83 -20.21 -18.46
C ILE A 75 5.11 -19.39 -18.31
N ARG A 76 5.08 -18.09 -18.60
CA ARG A 76 6.23 -17.18 -18.45
C ARG A 76 6.75 -17.19 -17.01
N VAL A 77 5.86 -17.10 -16.03
CA VAL A 77 6.18 -17.13 -14.60
C VAL A 77 6.82 -18.46 -14.20
N LEU A 78 6.27 -19.60 -14.62
CA LEU A 78 6.87 -20.91 -14.31
C LEU A 78 8.25 -21.06 -14.97
N LYS A 79 8.41 -20.60 -16.23
CA LYS A 79 9.73 -20.55 -16.88
C LYS A 79 10.72 -19.72 -16.05
N ASN A 80 10.31 -18.56 -15.52
CA ASN A 80 11.15 -17.76 -14.63
C ASN A 80 11.51 -18.51 -13.34
N ILE A 81 10.55 -19.16 -12.69
CA ILE A 81 10.77 -19.90 -11.44
C ILE A 81 11.79 -21.04 -11.59
N ILE A 82 11.83 -21.71 -12.76
CA ILE A 82 12.73 -22.85 -12.99
C ILE A 82 14.08 -22.46 -13.60
N ARG A 83 14.31 -21.19 -13.94
CA ARG A 83 15.60 -20.70 -14.47
C ARG A 83 16.70 -20.81 -13.42
N THR A 84 17.84 -21.37 -13.82
CA THR A 84 19.02 -21.52 -12.95
C THR A 84 19.59 -20.19 -12.47
N GLU A 85 19.50 -19.13 -13.28
CA GLU A 85 19.83 -17.76 -12.89
C GLU A 85 19.01 -17.32 -11.66
N ASN A 86 17.69 -17.53 -11.70
CA ASN A 86 16.80 -17.12 -10.63
C ASN A 86 16.95 -18.00 -9.39
N GLU A 87 17.30 -19.29 -9.55
CA GLU A 87 17.67 -20.15 -8.42
C GLU A 87 18.95 -19.63 -7.73
N LYS A 88 19.94 -19.17 -8.50
CA LYS A 88 21.17 -18.58 -7.97
C LYS A 88 20.89 -17.25 -7.28
N LEU A 89 20.13 -16.35 -7.91
CA LEU A 89 19.77 -15.04 -7.35
C LEU A 89 19.00 -15.15 -6.04
N THR A 90 18.09 -16.12 -5.94
CA THR A 90 17.24 -16.30 -4.75
C THR A 90 17.81 -17.26 -3.71
N GLY A 91 18.84 -18.04 -4.04
CA GLY A 91 19.36 -19.10 -3.19
C GLY A 91 18.37 -20.26 -2.97
N PHE A 92 17.33 -20.37 -3.81
CA PHE A 92 16.24 -21.32 -3.64
C PHE A 92 15.83 -21.96 -4.97
N SER A 93 15.47 -23.24 -4.96
CA SER A 93 14.96 -23.95 -6.14
C SER A 93 13.60 -24.56 -5.87
N ALA A 94 12.55 -23.90 -6.36
CA ALA A 94 11.19 -24.45 -6.35
C ALA A 94 11.10 -25.72 -7.19
N LEU A 95 11.84 -25.79 -8.30
CA LEU A 95 11.91 -27.00 -9.13
C LEU A 95 12.46 -28.19 -8.35
N ASN A 96 13.52 -28.01 -7.55
CA ASN A 96 14.08 -29.07 -6.72
C ASN A 96 13.07 -29.56 -5.67
N LYS A 97 12.30 -28.65 -5.06
CA LYS A 97 11.23 -29.03 -4.13
C LYS A 97 10.16 -29.85 -4.86
N LEU A 98 9.68 -29.38 -6.01
CA LEU A 98 8.74 -30.11 -6.88
C LEU A 98 9.25 -31.50 -7.29
N PHE A 99 10.52 -31.60 -7.68
CA PHE A 99 11.17 -32.85 -8.06
C PHE A 99 11.20 -33.86 -6.91
N LYS A 100 11.55 -33.41 -5.70
CA LYS A 100 11.52 -34.24 -4.49
C LYS A 100 10.10 -34.67 -4.10
N LEU A 101 9.12 -33.77 -4.21
CA LEU A 101 7.71 -34.06 -3.92
C LEU A 101 7.13 -35.09 -4.90
N ALA A 102 7.46 -35.00 -6.19
CA ALA A 102 7.02 -35.95 -7.21
C ALA A 102 7.55 -37.37 -6.97
N ASN A 103 8.69 -37.48 -6.28
CA ASN A 103 9.33 -38.73 -5.86
C ASN A 103 9.00 -39.12 -4.41
N SER A 104 7.86 -38.66 -3.88
CA SER A 104 7.30 -39.05 -2.57
C SER A 104 8.22 -38.77 -1.36
N ASN A 105 9.04 -37.72 -1.42
CA ASN A 105 9.91 -37.34 -0.31
C ASN A 105 9.12 -36.66 0.84
N GLN A 106 8.77 -37.43 1.87
CA GLN A 106 8.03 -36.98 3.06
C GLN A 106 8.71 -35.79 3.78
N ASN A 107 10.03 -35.86 4.00
CA ASN A 107 10.80 -34.79 4.66
C ASN A 107 10.69 -33.43 3.93
N THR A 108 10.54 -33.44 2.60
CA THR A 108 10.31 -32.21 1.84
C THR A 108 8.89 -31.67 2.07
N LEU A 109 7.88 -32.53 2.09
CA LEU A 109 6.48 -32.15 2.33
C LEU A 109 6.28 -31.54 3.73
N GLU A 110 6.99 -32.04 4.74
CA GLU A 110 6.96 -31.49 6.09
C GLU A 110 7.51 -30.06 6.16
N LYS A 111 8.56 -29.77 5.37
CA LYS A 111 9.30 -28.50 5.39
C LYS A 111 8.67 -27.37 4.55
N ILE A 112 7.75 -27.68 3.65
CA ILE A 112 7.04 -26.66 2.85
C ILE A 112 5.74 -26.25 3.54
N SER A 113 5.30 -25.01 3.32
CA SER A 113 3.99 -24.53 3.76
C SER A 113 2.89 -24.97 2.78
N GLU A 114 1.64 -24.93 3.26
CA GLU A 114 0.46 -25.02 2.41
C GLU A 114 0.45 -23.93 1.35
N GLY A 115 0.94 -22.72 1.69
CA GLY A 115 1.01 -21.59 0.77
C GLY A 115 1.86 -21.87 -0.47
N PHE A 116 2.98 -22.56 -0.32
CA PHE A 116 3.80 -23.00 -1.45
C PHE A 116 3.04 -23.96 -2.39
N ILE A 117 2.32 -24.93 -1.82
CA ILE A 117 1.54 -25.90 -2.60
C ILE A 117 0.38 -25.18 -3.33
N VAL A 118 -0.31 -24.28 -2.63
CA VAL A 118 -1.46 -23.55 -3.18
C VAL A 118 -1.05 -22.58 -4.29
N GLU A 119 0.07 -21.88 -4.18
CA GLU A 119 0.64 -21.09 -5.28
C GLU A 119 0.83 -21.94 -6.54
N LEU A 120 1.45 -23.12 -6.39
CA LEU A 120 1.75 -24.00 -7.51
C LEU A 120 0.49 -24.66 -8.11
N ILE A 121 -0.53 -24.97 -7.29
CA ILE A 121 -1.85 -25.40 -7.77
C ILE A 121 -2.44 -24.35 -8.71
N HIS A 122 -2.48 -23.08 -8.29
CA HIS A 122 -3.04 -22.00 -9.11
C HIS A 122 -2.19 -21.73 -10.36
N LEU A 123 -0.87 -21.79 -10.23
CA LEU A 123 0.05 -21.65 -11.37
C LEU A 123 -0.21 -22.74 -12.42
N PHE A 124 -0.35 -24.00 -12.01
CA PHE A 124 -0.62 -25.13 -12.91
C PHE A 124 -2.03 -25.08 -13.51
N ARG A 125 -3.04 -24.68 -12.72
CA ARG A 125 -4.40 -24.41 -13.23
C ARG A 125 -4.39 -23.29 -14.29
N GLY A 126 -3.66 -22.21 -14.03
CA GLY A 126 -3.47 -21.10 -14.97
C GLY A 126 -2.82 -21.54 -16.28
N ILE A 127 -1.69 -22.27 -16.21
CA ILE A 127 -1.00 -22.85 -17.39
C ILE A 127 -1.95 -23.69 -18.26
N ASN A 128 -2.92 -24.37 -17.63
CA ASN A 128 -3.88 -25.22 -18.31
C ASN A 128 -5.17 -24.49 -18.78
N GLY A 129 -5.25 -23.17 -18.63
CA GLY A 129 -6.44 -22.37 -19.00
C GLY A 129 -7.67 -22.72 -18.16
N LYS A 130 -7.44 -23.12 -16.90
CA LYS A 130 -8.47 -23.54 -15.93
C LYS A 130 -8.43 -22.65 -14.69
N SER A 131 -8.16 -21.36 -14.88
CA SER A 131 -8.03 -20.45 -13.75
C SER A 131 -9.39 -20.15 -13.09
N GLY A 132 -10.47 -20.21 -13.87
CA GLY A 132 -11.83 -19.98 -13.38
C GLY A 132 -12.06 -18.51 -13.04
N ILE A 133 -11.33 -17.60 -13.71
CA ILE A 133 -11.44 -16.14 -13.47
C ILE A 133 -12.79 -15.62 -13.99
N THR A 134 -13.27 -16.14 -15.12
CA THR A 134 -14.63 -15.87 -15.60
C THR A 134 -15.17 -17.04 -16.41
N ASP A 135 -16.37 -17.49 -16.05
CA ASP A 135 -17.13 -18.48 -16.81
C ASP A 135 -18.19 -17.82 -17.71
N SER A 136 -18.36 -16.50 -17.61
CA SER A 136 -19.36 -15.74 -18.38
C SER A 136 -18.72 -15.04 -19.57
N VAL A 137 -19.35 -15.20 -20.75
CA VAL A 137 -19.02 -14.46 -21.97
C VAL A 137 -20.19 -13.53 -22.27
N PHE A 138 -19.94 -12.23 -22.30
CA PHE A 138 -20.93 -11.24 -22.70
C PHE A 138 -20.76 -10.94 -24.19
N ILE A 139 -21.76 -11.28 -25.00
CA ILE A 139 -21.77 -11.07 -26.45
C ILE A 139 -22.86 -10.06 -26.77
N LEU A 140 -22.52 -9.05 -27.57
CA LEU A 140 -23.47 -8.10 -28.11
C LEU A 140 -24.05 -8.67 -29.41
N GLU A 141 -25.27 -9.21 -29.33
CA GLU A 141 -25.99 -9.80 -30.45
C GLU A 141 -27.22 -8.95 -30.82
N GLY A 142 -27.54 -8.89 -32.11
CA GLY A 142 -28.70 -8.17 -32.65
C GLY A 142 -28.29 -7.02 -33.56
N THR A 143 -29.24 -6.14 -33.85
CA THR A 143 -28.99 -4.83 -34.48
C THR A 143 -28.17 -3.92 -33.56
N ASP A 144 -27.59 -2.84 -34.10
CA ASP A 144 -26.84 -1.86 -33.29
C ASP A 144 -27.69 -1.28 -32.14
N GLU A 145 -28.99 -1.09 -32.37
CA GLU A 145 -29.92 -0.62 -31.35
C GLU A 145 -30.10 -1.64 -30.21
N GLU A 146 -30.42 -2.89 -30.55
CA GLU A 146 -30.59 -3.99 -29.57
C GLU A 146 -29.28 -4.25 -28.79
N ALA A 147 -28.15 -4.23 -29.49
CA ALA A 147 -26.84 -4.37 -28.88
C ALA A 147 -26.54 -3.22 -27.90
N SER A 148 -26.90 -1.96 -28.25
CA SER A 148 -26.72 -0.81 -27.36
C SER A 148 -27.57 -0.92 -26.08
N GLN A 149 -28.79 -1.44 -26.19
CA GLN A 149 -29.70 -1.64 -25.06
C GLN A 149 -29.14 -2.71 -24.12
N LYS A 150 -28.80 -3.90 -24.66
CA LYS A 150 -28.16 -4.98 -23.89
C LYS A 150 -26.86 -4.52 -23.24
N ARG A 151 -26.07 -3.69 -23.93
CA ARG A 151 -24.83 -3.11 -23.36
C ARG A 151 -25.14 -2.24 -22.15
N THR A 152 -26.16 -1.39 -22.25
CA THR A 152 -26.58 -0.49 -21.18
C THR A 152 -27.06 -1.28 -19.97
N GLU A 153 -27.94 -2.27 -20.16
CA GLU A 153 -28.40 -3.17 -19.09
C GLU A 153 -27.22 -3.83 -18.37
N LYS A 154 -26.22 -4.30 -19.13
CA LYS A 154 -25.03 -4.91 -18.53
C LYS A 154 -24.18 -3.91 -17.72
N LEU A 155 -24.09 -2.67 -18.17
CA LEU A 155 -23.39 -1.60 -17.44
C LEU A 155 -24.15 -1.25 -16.14
N ASP A 156 -25.47 -1.25 -16.18
CA ASP A 156 -26.31 -1.02 -15.00
C ASP A 156 -26.16 -2.16 -13.98
N GLU A 157 -26.07 -3.42 -14.43
CA GLU A 157 -25.74 -4.56 -13.55
C GLU A 157 -24.38 -4.36 -12.85
N TYR A 158 -23.34 -3.97 -13.60
CA TYR A 158 -22.02 -3.69 -13.00
C TYR A 158 -22.11 -2.54 -12.00
N SER A 159 -22.81 -1.47 -12.37
CA SER A 159 -23.06 -0.30 -11.54
C SER A 159 -23.70 -0.70 -10.20
N GLN A 160 -24.82 -1.43 -10.24
CA GLN A 160 -25.52 -1.95 -9.07
C GLN A 160 -24.63 -2.87 -8.21
N TYR A 161 -23.85 -3.73 -8.85
CA TYR A 161 -22.90 -4.61 -8.16
C TYR A 161 -21.87 -3.81 -7.35
N ILE A 162 -21.26 -2.77 -7.94
CA ILE A 162 -20.31 -1.90 -7.23
C ILE A 162 -21.01 -1.13 -6.11
N TYR A 163 -22.19 -0.56 -6.37
CA TYR A 163 -22.94 0.19 -5.37
C TYR A 163 -23.26 -0.65 -4.14
N LYS A 164 -23.70 -1.92 -4.33
CA LYS A 164 -23.95 -2.86 -3.23
C LYS A 164 -22.69 -3.14 -2.40
N ARG A 165 -21.53 -3.21 -3.03
CA ARG A 165 -20.25 -3.47 -2.35
C ARG A 165 -19.74 -2.24 -1.60
N ILE A 166 -19.89 -1.06 -2.19
CA ILE A 166 -19.47 0.20 -1.56
C ILE A 166 -20.44 0.60 -0.44
N SER A 167 -21.73 0.29 -0.56
CA SER A 167 -22.75 0.68 0.42
C SER A 167 -22.60 0.02 1.79
N ARG A 168 -21.68 -0.94 1.98
CA ARG A 168 -21.33 -1.45 3.30
C ARG A 168 -20.46 -0.49 4.12
N PHE A 169 -19.76 0.42 3.44
CA PHE A 169 -18.88 1.39 4.08
C PHE A 169 -19.64 2.65 4.50
N ARG A 170 -19.12 3.35 5.53
CA ARG A 170 -19.70 4.59 6.05
C ARG A 170 -18.61 5.63 6.19
N SER A 171 -18.73 6.74 5.46
CA SER A 171 -17.78 7.86 5.56
C SER A 171 -17.81 8.53 6.93
N GLY A 172 -16.75 9.27 7.27
CA GLY A 172 -16.69 10.10 8.48
C GLY A 172 -17.70 11.26 8.51
N LEU A 173 -18.36 11.53 7.37
CA LEU A 173 -19.45 12.50 7.19
C LEU A 173 -20.84 11.91 7.43
N ALA A 174 -20.95 10.60 7.70
CA ALA A 174 -22.26 10.01 8.00
C ALA A 174 -22.76 10.58 9.34
N PRO A 175 -24.05 10.96 9.48
CA PRO A 175 -24.59 11.58 10.68
C PRO A 175 -24.27 10.80 11.97
N GLU A 176 -24.38 9.47 11.92
CA GLU A 176 -24.08 8.61 13.06
C GLU A 176 -22.60 8.62 13.46
N MET A 177 -21.69 8.88 12.51
CA MET A 177 -20.25 9.01 12.78
C MET A 177 -19.94 10.39 13.35
N GLU A 178 -20.63 11.43 12.89
CA GLU A 178 -20.54 12.78 13.44
C GLU A 178 -21.01 12.85 14.90
N ASP A 179 -22.16 12.26 15.20
CA ASP A 179 -22.72 12.26 16.56
C ASP A 179 -21.80 11.53 17.54
N LYS A 180 -21.28 10.35 17.16
CA LYS A 180 -20.30 9.62 17.96
C LYS A 180 -19.03 10.45 18.22
N ARG A 181 -18.51 11.10 17.17
CA ARG A 181 -17.33 11.95 17.27
C ARG A 181 -17.55 13.14 18.20
N LYS A 182 -18.70 13.82 18.10
CA LYS A 182 -19.08 14.95 18.99
C LYS A 182 -19.16 14.52 20.45
N ASN A 183 -19.75 13.36 20.73
CA ASN A 183 -19.84 12.82 22.08
C ASN A 183 -18.45 12.54 22.67
N LEU A 184 -17.57 11.89 21.89
CA LEU A 184 -16.21 11.62 22.32
C LEU A 184 -15.38 12.90 22.45
N GLN A 185 -15.56 13.87 21.55
CA GLN A 185 -14.98 15.21 21.65
C GLN A 185 -15.35 15.86 22.99
N GLN A 186 -16.64 15.86 23.39
CA GLN A 186 -17.05 16.46 24.66
C GLN A 186 -16.40 15.76 25.86
N LYS A 187 -16.30 14.43 25.82
CA LYS A 187 -15.59 13.65 26.85
C LYS A 187 -14.12 14.04 26.96
N ILE A 188 -13.45 14.22 25.81
CA ILE A 188 -12.05 14.65 25.75
C ILE A 188 -11.87 16.07 26.31
N ILE A 189 -12.74 17.01 25.91
CA ILE A 189 -12.74 18.39 26.43
C ILE A 189 -12.88 18.39 27.96
N ASN A 190 -13.85 17.62 28.48
CA ASN A 190 -14.10 17.51 29.92
C ASN A 190 -12.90 16.89 30.66
N TYR A 191 -12.29 15.84 30.10
CA TYR A 191 -11.13 15.18 30.69
C TYR A 191 -9.93 16.13 30.87
N PHE A 192 -9.66 16.95 29.86
CA PHE A 192 -8.59 17.95 29.90
C PHE A 192 -8.98 19.27 30.57
N LYS A 193 -10.21 19.39 31.09
CA LYS A 193 -10.77 20.63 31.67
C LYS A 193 -10.64 21.83 30.72
N ALA A 194 -10.85 21.57 29.43
CA ALA A 194 -10.77 22.56 28.38
C ALA A 194 -12.15 23.17 28.09
N THR A 195 -12.17 24.26 27.34
CA THR A 195 -13.39 24.85 26.79
C THR A 195 -13.67 24.32 25.38
N GLU A 196 -14.88 24.54 24.85
CA GLU A 196 -15.15 24.26 23.44
C GLU A 196 -14.25 25.06 22.50
N SER A 197 -13.89 26.29 22.87
CA SER A 197 -13.00 27.13 22.07
C SER A 197 -11.58 26.57 21.97
N ASP A 198 -11.09 25.93 23.05
CA ASP A 198 -9.78 25.29 23.08
C ASP A 198 -9.69 24.13 22.08
N TRP A 199 -10.79 23.43 21.84
CA TRP A 199 -10.82 22.33 20.87
C TRP A 199 -10.39 22.77 19.47
N PHE A 200 -10.81 23.96 19.06
CA PHE A 200 -10.48 24.55 17.76
C PHE A 200 -9.11 25.25 17.74
N ASP A 201 -8.42 25.39 18.87
CA ASP A 201 -7.03 25.85 18.91
C ASP A 201 -6.07 24.69 18.60
N TYR A 202 -5.46 24.73 17.41
CA TYR A 202 -4.47 23.72 17.03
C TYR A 202 -3.30 23.66 18.02
N LYS A 203 -2.93 24.76 18.69
CA LYS A 203 -1.86 24.74 19.69
C LYS A 203 -2.29 24.01 20.96
N TRP A 204 -3.56 24.11 21.36
CA TRP A 204 -4.12 23.31 22.44
C TRP A 204 -4.06 21.82 22.10
N GLN A 205 -4.48 21.45 20.89
CA GLN A 205 -4.41 20.08 20.39
C GLN A 205 -2.96 19.53 20.44
N MET A 206 -1.98 20.34 20.04
CA MET A 206 -0.55 19.99 20.09
C MET A 206 -0.01 19.84 21.52
N ARG A 207 -0.45 20.69 22.47
CA ARG A 207 -0.05 20.59 23.89
C ARG A 207 -0.62 19.35 24.58
N HIS A 208 -1.77 18.85 24.11
CA HIS A 208 -2.48 17.71 24.69
C HIS A 208 -2.38 16.44 23.85
N ILE A 209 -1.31 16.30 23.05
CA ILE A 209 -1.00 15.04 22.37
C ILE A 209 -0.91 13.92 23.41
N ILE A 210 -1.67 12.86 23.18
CA ILE A 210 -1.80 11.70 24.05
C ILE A 210 -0.68 10.72 23.73
N LYS A 211 0.06 10.30 24.77
CA LYS A 211 1.28 9.47 24.66
C LYS A 211 1.35 8.36 25.69
N ASP A 212 0.29 8.17 26.46
CA ASP A 212 0.25 7.18 27.53
C ASP A 212 -1.06 6.41 27.56
N MET A 213 -0.97 5.17 28.03
CA MET A 213 -2.10 4.26 28.10
C MET A 213 -3.16 4.73 29.11
N LYS A 214 -2.76 5.39 30.22
CA LYS A 214 -3.68 5.80 31.28
C LYS A 214 -4.68 6.82 30.75
N THR A 215 -4.23 7.81 30.00
CA THR A 215 -5.11 8.78 29.34
C THR A 215 -5.98 8.12 28.29
N LEU A 216 -5.44 7.24 27.43
CA LEU A 216 -6.24 6.50 26.44
C LEU A 216 -7.38 5.70 27.08
N THR A 217 -7.08 4.87 28.08
CA THR A 217 -8.09 4.03 28.76
C THR A 217 -9.12 4.84 29.55
N SER A 218 -8.84 6.11 29.85
CA SER A 218 -9.83 7.00 30.48
C SER A 218 -10.85 7.54 29.47
N LEU A 219 -10.51 7.53 28.18
CA LEU A 219 -11.28 8.15 27.11
C LEU A 219 -11.97 7.11 26.23
N VAL A 220 -11.32 5.99 25.93
CA VAL A 220 -11.83 4.91 25.07
C VAL A 220 -11.49 3.54 25.66
N ASP A 221 -12.33 2.55 25.37
CA ASP A 221 -12.02 1.16 25.70
C ASP A 221 -10.94 0.62 24.75
N LEU A 222 -9.98 -0.11 25.31
CA LEU A 222 -8.92 -0.80 24.58
C LEU A 222 -9.09 -2.31 24.74
N ASN A 223 -8.90 -3.05 23.65
CA ASN A 223 -8.86 -4.51 23.74
C ASN A 223 -7.50 -5.00 24.28
N GLU A 224 -7.40 -6.31 24.56
CA GLU A 224 -6.18 -6.89 25.14
C GLU A 224 -4.96 -6.80 24.21
N GLU A 225 -5.15 -6.87 22.89
CA GLU A 225 -4.04 -6.71 21.94
C GLU A 225 -3.50 -5.27 21.92
N GLU A 226 -4.39 -4.28 21.99
CA GLU A 226 -4.06 -2.86 22.04
C GLU A 226 -3.31 -2.52 23.33
N LYS A 227 -3.80 -2.98 24.48
CA LYS A 227 -3.11 -2.82 25.78
C LYS A 227 -1.72 -3.45 25.73
N ALA A 228 -1.62 -4.70 25.28
CA ALA A 228 -0.34 -5.39 25.20
C ALA A 228 0.65 -4.69 24.23
N GLY A 229 0.13 -4.09 23.16
CA GLY A 229 0.91 -3.27 22.23
C GLY A 229 1.48 -2.02 22.90
N LEU A 230 0.65 -1.26 23.61
CA LEU A 230 1.05 -0.05 24.34
C LEU A 230 2.01 -0.33 25.50
N GLU A 231 1.80 -1.41 26.25
CA GLU A 231 2.72 -1.86 27.30
C GLU A 231 4.09 -2.21 26.71
N THR A 232 4.11 -2.91 25.58
CA THR A 232 5.36 -3.28 24.90
C THR A 232 6.05 -2.04 24.30
N ALA A 233 5.27 -1.08 23.78
CA ALA A 233 5.79 0.19 23.28
C ALA A 233 6.48 0.97 24.41
N LYS A 234 5.82 1.10 25.57
CA LYS A 234 6.41 1.71 26.78
C LYS A 234 7.67 0.97 27.22
N LYS A 235 7.65 -0.36 27.26
CA LYS A 235 8.80 -1.19 27.66
C LYS A 235 10.04 -0.95 26.79
N TYR A 236 9.86 -0.75 25.48
CA TYR A 236 10.95 -0.57 24.52
C TYR A 236 11.15 0.88 24.06
N ASN A 237 10.54 1.86 24.75
CA ASN A 237 10.60 3.28 24.41
C ASN A 237 10.23 3.58 22.94
N ILE A 238 9.21 2.88 22.43
CA ILE A 238 8.69 3.12 21.08
C ILE A 238 7.64 4.23 21.18
N PRO A 239 7.85 5.38 20.54
CA PRO A 239 6.95 6.50 20.66
C PRO A 239 5.64 6.23 19.92
N PHE A 240 4.52 6.61 20.54
CA PHE A 240 3.24 6.78 19.87
C PHE A 240 2.66 8.12 20.31
N GLN A 241 1.93 8.77 19.39
CA GLN A 241 1.38 10.10 19.61
C GLN A 241 0.04 10.17 18.89
N ILE A 242 -1.00 10.62 19.58
CA ILE A 242 -2.36 10.76 19.05
C ILE A 242 -2.88 12.14 19.47
N THR A 243 -3.31 12.95 18.50
CA THR A 243 -3.95 14.23 18.81
C THR A 243 -5.33 14.00 19.45
N PRO A 244 -5.81 14.89 20.33
CA PRO A 244 -7.18 14.79 20.84
C PRO A 244 -8.22 14.72 19.70
N TYR A 245 -8.05 15.51 18.64
CA TYR A 245 -8.88 15.42 17.43
C TYR A 245 -8.90 14.02 16.81
N TYR A 246 -7.74 13.39 16.56
CA TYR A 246 -7.75 12.08 15.90
C TYR A 246 -8.28 10.98 16.82
N LEU A 247 -8.09 11.09 18.15
CA LEU A 247 -8.73 10.19 19.10
C LEU A 247 -10.26 10.25 19.00
N SER A 248 -10.84 11.41 18.68
CA SER A 248 -12.30 11.54 18.49
C SER A 248 -12.85 10.71 17.32
N LEU A 249 -11.99 10.20 16.43
CA LEU A 249 -12.37 9.28 15.35
C LEU A 249 -12.58 7.85 15.84
N PHE A 250 -12.19 7.53 17.08
CA PHE A 250 -12.32 6.19 17.62
C PHE A 250 -13.75 5.93 18.07
N ASN A 251 -14.13 4.67 18.04
CA ASN A 251 -15.29 4.19 18.77
C ASN A 251 -14.95 4.12 20.26
N GLU A 252 -15.71 4.85 21.06
CA GLU A 252 -15.49 4.94 22.51
C GLU A 252 -15.55 3.57 23.19
N LYS A 253 -16.48 2.70 22.76
CA LYS A 253 -16.75 1.37 23.35
C LYS A 253 -15.80 0.27 22.88
N GLY A 254 -14.67 0.65 22.29
CA GLY A 254 -13.64 -0.26 21.81
C GLY A 254 -13.74 -0.56 20.31
N LEU A 255 -12.75 -1.35 19.85
CA LEU A 255 -12.56 -1.70 18.44
C LEU A 255 -13.86 -2.22 17.78
N ASP A 256 -14.24 -1.60 16.67
CA ASP A 256 -15.26 -2.14 15.77
C ASP A 256 -14.78 -2.15 14.31
N SER A 257 -15.63 -2.64 13.40
CA SER A 257 -15.27 -2.74 11.98
C SER A 257 -15.12 -1.37 11.28
N LYS A 258 -15.66 -0.28 11.85
CA LYS A 258 -15.66 1.07 11.27
C LYS A 258 -14.41 1.85 11.67
N ASP A 259 -13.84 1.58 12.84
CA ASP A 259 -12.66 2.28 13.34
C ASP A 259 -11.36 1.43 13.35
N ARG A 260 -11.45 0.14 13.01
CA ARG A 260 -10.29 -0.78 12.88
C ARG A 260 -9.11 -0.18 12.13
N ALA A 261 -9.35 0.40 10.96
CA ALA A 261 -8.29 1.03 10.18
C ALA A 261 -7.67 2.19 10.99
N VAL A 262 -8.46 3.19 11.39
CA VAL A 262 -7.92 4.40 12.04
C VAL A 262 -7.17 4.13 13.35
N ARG A 263 -7.60 3.13 14.15
CA ARG A 263 -6.91 2.70 15.38
C ARG A 263 -5.55 2.08 15.08
N THR A 264 -5.50 1.11 14.17
CA THR A 264 -4.26 0.39 13.84
C THR A 264 -3.20 1.27 13.19
N LEU A 265 -3.61 2.37 12.55
CA LEU A 265 -2.67 3.37 12.01
C LEU A 265 -1.86 4.09 13.10
N VAL A 266 -2.30 4.11 14.36
CA VAL A 266 -1.68 4.88 15.46
C VAL A 266 -1.39 4.08 16.73
N LEU A 267 -2.10 2.98 16.98
CA LEU A 267 -1.86 2.07 18.10
C LEU A 267 -0.90 0.96 17.66
N PRO A 268 0.34 0.91 18.20
CA PRO A 268 1.31 -0.10 17.80
C PRO A 268 0.92 -1.48 18.33
N SER A 269 1.07 -2.52 17.51
CA SER A 269 0.86 -3.90 17.96
C SER A 269 2.04 -4.41 18.78
N LYS A 270 1.81 -5.39 19.66
CA LYS A 270 2.90 -6.07 20.40
C LYS A 270 3.98 -6.61 19.45
N LYS A 271 3.58 -7.14 18.30
CA LYS A 271 4.48 -7.71 17.29
C LYS A 271 5.30 -6.63 16.59
N TYR A 272 4.69 -5.52 16.19
CA TYR A 272 5.42 -4.35 15.70
C TYR A 272 6.48 -3.90 16.70
N CYS A 273 6.09 -3.71 17.96
CA CYS A 273 7.00 -3.25 19.01
C CYS A 273 8.19 -4.19 19.23
N LYS A 274 7.93 -5.50 19.26
CA LYS A 274 8.99 -6.51 19.35
C LYS A 274 9.93 -6.48 18.16
N ASN A 275 9.39 -6.40 16.94
CA ASN A 275 10.23 -6.41 15.74
C ASN A 275 11.10 -5.14 15.63
N VAL A 276 10.56 -3.96 15.98
CA VAL A 276 11.36 -2.72 16.07
C VAL A 276 12.50 -2.92 17.07
N HIS A 277 12.19 -3.41 18.27
CA HIS A 277 13.20 -3.66 19.30
C HIS A 277 14.27 -4.65 18.83
N GLU A 278 13.87 -5.83 18.33
CA GLU A 278 14.81 -6.85 17.86
C GLU A 278 15.68 -6.38 16.68
N ASN A 279 15.11 -5.64 15.73
CA ASN A 279 15.86 -5.09 14.60
C ASN A 279 16.90 -4.05 15.06
N SER A 280 16.52 -3.17 16.00
CA SER A 280 17.46 -2.20 16.58
C SER A 280 18.61 -2.87 17.35
N GLN A 281 18.35 -3.95 18.08
CA GLN A 281 19.38 -4.70 18.81
C GLN A 281 20.35 -5.44 17.88
N LYS A 282 19.87 -5.93 16.73
CA LYS A 282 20.68 -6.66 15.74
C LYS A 282 21.54 -5.75 14.84
N HIS A 283 21.57 -4.44 15.12
CA HIS A 283 22.18 -3.42 14.25
C HIS A 283 21.75 -3.53 12.78
N LYS A 284 20.53 -4.03 12.52
CA LYS A 284 19.95 -4.00 11.18
C LYS A 284 19.63 -2.55 10.85
N ASP A 285 20.04 -2.08 9.67
CA ASP A 285 19.64 -0.75 9.22
C ASP A 285 18.13 -0.72 8.97
N MET A 286 17.40 0.02 9.80
CA MET A 286 15.96 0.19 9.70
C MET A 286 15.57 1.25 8.64
N ASP A 287 16.57 1.93 8.04
CA ASP A 287 16.39 2.80 6.89
C ASP A 287 16.18 2.00 5.60
N PHE A 288 15.01 1.36 5.49
CA PHE A 288 14.62 0.58 4.32
C PHE A 288 14.79 1.35 3.01
N MET A 289 14.58 2.67 3.01
CA MET A 289 14.67 3.49 1.80
C MET A 289 16.10 3.90 1.46
N GLY A 290 17.09 3.61 2.33
CA GLY A 290 18.46 4.06 2.19
C GLY A 290 18.59 5.58 2.13
N GLU A 291 17.70 6.32 2.81
CA GLU A 291 17.70 7.78 2.83
C GLU A 291 19.05 8.37 3.24
N LYS A 292 19.76 7.72 4.18
CA LYS A 292 21.13 8.11 4.58
C LYS A 292 22.08 8.23 3.38
N SER A 293 22.05 7.25 2.48
CA SER A 293 22.89 7.24 1.27
C SER A 293 22.43 8.19 0.16
N THR A 294 21.20 8.71 0.27
CA THR A 294 20.61 9.65 -0.70
C THR A 294 20.44 11.05 -0.10
N SER A 295 21.14 11.34 1.01
CA SER A 295 21.07 12.63 1.71
C SER A 295 22.43 13.32 1.62
N PRO A 296 22.65 14.19 0.62
CA PRO A 296 23.96 14.81 0.38
C PRO A 296 24.40 15.76 1.50
N ILE A 297 23.43 16.34 2.22
CA ILE A 297 23.63 17.15 3.43
C ILE A 297 22.45 16.91 4.38
N GLU A 298 22.62 17.27 5.65
CA GLU A 298 21.52 17.21 6.62
C GLU A 298 20.30 18.04 6.15
N GLY A 299 19.11 17.48 6.34
CA GLY A 299 17.86 18.12 5.91
C GLY A 299 17.50 17.91 4.44
N ILE A 300 18.37 17.35 3.59
CA ILE A 300 18.07 17.09 2.17
C ILE A 300 18.07 15.60 1.88
N THR A 301 17.08 15.12 1.12
CA THR A 301 17.12 13.79 0.48
C THR A 301 16.82 13.95 -1.01
N ARG A 302 17.72 13.47 -1.88
CA ARG A 302 17.59 13.58 -3.34
C ARG A 302 17.73 12.20 -4.00
N ARG A 303 16.67 11.79 -4.70
CA ARG A 303 16.59 10.52 -5.45
C ARG A 303 16.24 10.71 -6.93
N TYR A 304 15.82 11.92 -7.31
CA TYR A 304 15.37 12.22 -8.67
C TYR A 304 16.11 13.44 -9.22
N PRO A 305 16.20 13.58 -10.55
CA PRO A 305 16.95 14.67 -11.18
C PRO A 305 16.47 16.06 -10.74
N HIS A 306 15.16 16.30 -10.81
CA HIS A 306 14.56 17.63 -10.65
C HIS A 306 13.86 17.88 -9.30
N ILE A 307 13.72 16.84 -8.47
CA ILE A 307 12.96 16.89 -7.22
C ILE A 307 13.83 16.46 -6.04
N LEU A 308 13.72 17.19 -4.92
CA LEU A 308 14.27 16.77 -3.63
C LEU A 308 13.27 16.91 -2.49
N ILE A 309 13.62 16.29 -1.37
CA ILE A 309 12.95 16.43 -0.08
C ILE A 309 13.75 17.40 0.79
N LEU A 310 13.06 18.36 1.39
CA LEU A 310 13.55 19.22 2.47
C LEU A 310 12.89 18.77 3.78
N LYS A 311 13.68 18.44 4.80
CA LYS A 311 13.25 17.95 6.12
C LYS A 311 13.49 19.00 7.22
N PRO A 312 12.61 20.00 7.39
CA PRO A 312 12.78 21.01 8.44
C PRO A 312 12.46 20.50 9.85
N PHE A 313 11.76 19.36 9.99
CA PHE A 313 11.35 18.83 11.29
C PHE A 313 11.20 17.29 11.25
N ASN A 314 11.55 16.63 12.36
CA ASN A 314 11.65 15.15 12.45
C ASN A 314 10.69 14.56 13.50
N SER A 315 9.51 15.14 13.65
CA SER A 315 8.39 14.55 14.40
C SER A 315 7.05 14.93 13.76
N CYS A 316 5.98 14.29 14.21
CA CYS A 316 4.61 14.48 13.72
C CYS A 316 3.67 14.68 14.92
N PRO A 317 2.55 15.39 14.81
CA PRO A 317 1.58 15.47 15.91
C PRO A 317 0.95 14.11 16.22
N GLN A 318 0.93 13.23 15.21
CA GLN A 318 0.52 11.85 15.29
C GLN A 318 1.56 10.96 14.61
N ILE A 319 2.02 9.92 15.31
CA ILE A 319 3.01 8.99 14.77
C ILE A 319 2.27 7.78 14.18
N CYS A 320 2.48 7.55 12.88
CA CYS A 320 1.88 6.44 12.16
C CYS A 320 2.67 5.15 12.45
N VAL A 321 2.01 4.04 12.77
CA VAL A 321 2.69 2.75 13.02
C VAL A 321 3.41 2.25 11.75
N TYR A 322 2.82 2.50 10.58
CA TYR A 322 3.39 2.15 9.27
C TYR A 322 4.40 3.19 8.73
N CYS A 323 4.89 4.10 9.58
CA CYS A 323 5.77 5.19 9.17
C CYS A 323 7.05 4.68 8.48
N GLN A 324 7.36 5.24 7.32
CA GLN A 324 8.61 4.99 6.60
C GLN A 324 9.83 5.29 7.47
N ARG A 325 9.76 6.38 8.25
CA ARG A 325 10.83 6.94 9.07
C ARG A 325 10.66 6.63 10.57
N ASN A 326 9.98 5.54 10.94
CA ASN A 326 9.91 5.11 12.35
C ASN A 326 11.30 4.97 13.03
N TRP A 327 12.38 4.85 12.24
CA TRP A 327 13.77 4.79 12.67
C TRP A 327 14.43 6.16 12.92
N GLU A 328 13.86 7.25 12.38
CA GLU A 328 14.38 8.63 12.48
C GLU A 328 13.45 9.54 13.29
N ILE A 329 12.15 9.28 13.27
CA ILE A 329 11.13 10.08 13.95
C ILE A 329 11.32 10.01 15.46
N LYS A 330 11.31 11.18 16.09
CA LYS A 330 11.41 11.34 17.54
C LYS A 330 10.05 11.66 18.14
N ASP A 331 9.95 11.52 19.46
CA ASP A 331 8.91 12.22 20.21
C ASP A 331 8.97 13.72 19.89
N ILE A 332 7.80 14.36 19.80
CA ILE A 332 7.71 15.78 19.46
C ILE A 332 8.44 16.69 20.46
N ALA A 333 8.55 16.28 21.73
CA ALA A 333 9.30 16.99 22.76
C ALA A 333 10.83 16.94 22.53
N ASP A 334 11.31 15.92 21.82
CA ASP A 334 12.74 15.71 21.52
C ASP A 334 13.15 16.28 20.16
N SER A 335 12.19 16.61 19.29
CA SER A 335 12.44 17.16 17.96
C SER A 335 12.59 18.69 18.03
N LYS A 336 13.67 19.21 17.45
CA LYS A 336 13.97 20.64 17.41
C LYS A 336 14.10 21.13 15.97
N PHE A 337 13.47 22.27 15.69
CA PHE A 337 13.71 23.01 14.46
C PHE A 337 15.04 23.77 14.55
N SER A 338 15.86 23.71 13.51
CA SER A 338 17.16 24.38 13.44
C SER A 338 17.22 25.28 12.21
N TYR A 339 17.33 26.59 12.43
CA TYR A 339 17.55 27.55 11.34
C TYR A 339 18.91 27.32 10.65
N THR A 340 19.93 26.86 11.37
CA THR A 340 21.23 26.55 10.77
C THR A 340 21.12 25.42 9.74
N ILE A 341 20.49 24.30 10.11
CA ILE A 341 20.28 23.17 9.19
C ILE A 341 19.41 23.61 8.01
N LEU A 342 18.32 24.35 8.29
CA LEU A 342 17.43 24.83 7.23
C LEU A 342 18.15 25.78 6.25
N ASN A 343 18.92 26.74 6.75
CA ASN A 343 19.60 27.71 5.90
C ASN A 343 20.67 27.05 5.04
N ASN A 344 21.44 26.10 5.59
CA ASN A 344 22.41 25.31 4.82
C ASN A 344 21.70 24.49 3.71
N ALA A 345 20.55 23.90 4.04
CA ALA A 345 19.73 23.17 3.08
C ALA A 345 19.18 24.08 1.97
N LEU A 346 18.68 25.26 2.32
CA LEU A 346 18.18 26.26 1.36
C LEU A 346 19.29 26.83 0.47
N GLU A 347 20.48 27.05 1.02
CA GLU A 347 21.66 27.48 0.25
C GLU A 347 22.08 26.40 -0.76
N TRP A 348 22.09 25.13 -0.34
CA TRP A 348 22.35 24.01 -1.25
C TRP A 348 21.32 23.95 -2.39
N ILE A 349 20.03 24.15 -2.09
CA ILE A 349 18.97 24.23 -3.11
C ILE A 349 19.19 25.43 -4.03
N HIS A 350 19.57 26.60 -3.49
CA HIS A 350 19.82 27.81 -4.26
C HIS A 350 20.92 27.60 -5.31
N ASN A 351 22.00 26.94 -4.90
CA ASN A 351 23.18 26.70 -5.73
C ASN A 351 22.96 25.60 -6.80
N ASN A 352 21.98 24.72 -6.61
CA ASN A 352 21.70 23.61 -7.52
C ASN A 352 20.53 23.91 -8.47
N LYS A 353 20.85 24.51 -9.63
CA LYS A 353 19.86 24.96 -10.64
C LYS A 353 19.10 23.84 -11.35
N ASN A 354 19.49 22.58 -11.18
CA ASN A 354 18.79 21.43 -11.77
C ASN A 354 17.51 21.04 -11.02
N ILE A 355 17.31 21.57 -9.81
CA ILE A 355 16.14 21.30 -8.98
C ILE A 355 15.02 22.26 -9.38
N THR A 356 13.88 21.76 -9.80
CA THR A 356 12.71 22.60 -10.08
C THR A 356 11.60 22.45 -9.06
N GLU A 357 11.69 21.42 -8.21
CA GLU A 357 10.65 21.12 -7.24
C GLU A 357 11.22 20.68 -5.88
N VAL A 358 10.63 21.22 -4.82
CA VAL A 358 11.00 20.91 -3.42
C VAL A 358 9.78 20.37 -2.68
N LEU A 359 9.91 19.17 -2.13
CA LEU A 359 8.94 18.57 -1.21
C LEU A 359 9.36 18.85 0.23
N VAL A 360 8.70 19.78 0.89
CA VAL A 360 8.86 20.07 2.32
C VAL A 360 8.11 19.00 3.11
N THR A 361 8.85 18.11 3.79
CA THR A 361 8.32 16.96 4.55
C THR A 361 9.30 16.58 5.68
N GLY A 362 9.49 15.30 6.01
CA GLY A 362 10.35 14.83 7.10
C GLY A 362 9.50 13.98 8.05
N GLY A 363 9.24 14.51 9.24
CA GLY A 363 8.00 14.22 9.96
C GLY A 363 6.83 14.94 9.29
N ASP A 364 6.18 15.84 10.04
CA ASP A 364 5.15 16.72 9.50
C ASP A 364 5.58 18.19 9.61
N PRO A 365 5.74 18.92 8.48
CA PRO A 365 6.15 20.31 8.50
C PRO A 365 5.13 21.21 9.19
N LEU A 366 3.84 20.85 9.22
CA LEU A 366 2.82 21.65 9.88
C LEU A 366 2.83 21.55 11.41
N CYS A 367 3.75 20.78 12.00
CA CYS A 367 4.19 20.98 13.39
C CYS A 367 4.78 22.38 13.62
N LEU A 368 5.37 22.99 12.59
CA LEU A 368 5.98 24.31 12.66
C LEU A 368 4.92 25.42 12.63
N GLY A 369 5.24 26.54 13.26
CA GLY A 369 4.39 27.74 13.24
C GLY A 369 4.36 28.42 11.87
N ASN A 370 3.34 29.25 11.64
CA ASN A 370 3.18 29.97 10.36
C ASN A 370 4.39 30.85 10.00
N LYS A 371 5.09 31.43 10.98
CA LYS A 371 6.34 32.17 10.73
C LYS A 371 7.39 31.28 10.04
N GLN A 372 7.68 30.11 10.62
CA GLN A 372 8.71 29.19 10.10
C GLN A 372 8.34 28.64 8.72
N ILE A 373 7.06 28.28 8.51
CA ILE A 373 6.58 27.88 7.18
C ILE A 373 6.69 29.03 6.19
N GLY A 374 6.32 30.24 6.61
CA GLY A 374 6.47 31.46 5.82
C GLY A 374 7.92 31.71 5.39
N ASP A 375 8.89 31.54 6.29
CA ASP A 375 10.32 31.70 6.00
C ASP A 375 10.80 30.70 4.93
N ILE A 376 10.38 29.43 5.05
CA ILE A 376 10.70 28.38 4.07
C ILE A 376 10.10 28.72 2.70
N LEU A 377 8.80 29.03 2.67
CA LEU A 377 8.09 29.36 1.43
C LEU A 377 8.69 30.61 0.77
N GLU A 378 8.99 31.66 1.55
CA GLU A 378 9.60 32.89 1.04
C GLU A 378 10.96 32.66 0.41
N LYS A 379 11.83 31.89 1.06
CA LYS A 379 13.18 31.60 0.57
C LYS A 379 13.14 30.78 -0.72
N LEU A 380 12.39 29.66 -0.72
CA LEU A 380 12.21 28.85 -1.92
C LEU A 380 11.58 29.64 -3.07
N SER A 381 10.65 30.55 -2.73
CA SER A 381 9.98 31.45 -3.65
C SER A 381 10.92 32.39 -4.41
N LYS A 382 12.05 32.78 -3.81
CA LYS A 382 13.03 33.69 -4.43
C LYS A 382 13.98 32.99 -5.40
N PHE A 383 13.90 31.67 -5.51
CA PHE A 383 14.76 30.89 -6.39
C PHE A 383 14.08 30.74 -7.76
N ASP A 384 14.62 31.39 -8.78
CA ASP A 384 14.01 31.44 -10.12
C ASP A 384 13.82 30.07 -10.77
N HIS A 385 14.65 29.10 -10.41
CA HIS A 385 14.57 27.72 -10.91
C HIS A 385 13.48 26.87 -10.23
N ILE A 386 12.86 27.35 -9.15
CA ILE A 386 11.83 26.59 -8.40
C ILE A 386 10.42 26.89 -8.92
N GLU A 387 9.86 25.90 -9.60
CA GLU A 387 8.52 25.93 -10.19
C GLU A 387 7.45 25.39 -9.23
N ARG A 388 7.81 24.42 -8.37
CA ARG A 388 6.84 23.76 -7.48
C ARG A 388 7.36 23.58 -6.05
N ILE A 389 6.54 23.96 -5.08
CA ILE A 389 6.77 23.71 -3.66
C ILE A 389 5.63 22.84 -3.15
N ARG A 390 5.94 21.62 -2.72
CA ARG A 390 4.97 20.69 -2.17
C ARG A 390 5.10 20.64 -0.66
N ILE A 391 4.00 20.76 0.07
CA ILE A 391 3.97 20.57 1.53
C ILE A 391 3.37 19.20 1.81
N GLY A 392 4.21 18.25 2.20
CA GLY A 392 3.78 16.91 2.58
C GLY A 392 3.38 16.86 4.05
N THR A 393 2.07 16.78 4.34
CA THR A 393 1.52 16.89 5.70
C THR A 393 0.35 15.96 5.91
N ARG A 394 0.36 15.19 6.99
CA ARG A 394 -0.81 14.43 7.47
C ARG A 394 -1.62 15.24 8.48
N THR A 395 -1.15 16.42 8.89
CA THR A 395 -1.82 17.29 9.86
C THR A 395 -3.20 17.74 9.38
N LEU A 396 -3.45 17.81 8.07
CA LEU A 396 -4.82 18.00 7.54
C LEU A 396 -5.78 16.90 8.01
N VAL A 397 -5.29 15.67 8.12
CA VAL A 397 -6.05 14.49 8.58
C VAL A 397 -6.14 14.44 10.10
N THR A 398 -5.05 14.80 10.80
CA THR A 398 -4.93 14.53 12.25
C THR A 398 -5.21 15.76 13.11
N LEU A 399 -5.27 16.94 12.52
CA LEU A 399 -5.49 18.21 13.19
C LEU A 399 -5.91 19.29 12.15
N PRO A 400 -7.13 19.21 11.58
CA PRO A 400 -7.58 20.11 10.51
C PRO A 400 -7.57 21.59 10.92
N TYR A 401 -7.71 21.89 12.22
CA TYR A 401 -7.66 23.28 12.75
C TYR A 401 -6.31 23.98 12.57
N ARG A 402 -5.24 23.24 12.22
CA ARG A 402 -3.97 23.84 11.81
C ARG A 402 -4.10 24.66 10.52
N ILE A 403 -5.12 24.36 9.70
CA ILE A 403 -5.48 25.09 8.48
C ILE A 403 -6.38 26.28 8.87
N ASN A 404 -5.75 27.29 9.49
CA ASN A 404 -6.38 28.54 9.85
C ASN A 404 -6.17 29.62 8.78
N ASP A 405 -6.85 30.75 8.91
CA ASP A 405 -6.85 31.80 7.88
C ASP A 405 -5.45 32.38 7.64
N SER A 406 -4.65 32.54 8.71
CA SER A 406 -3.25 32.98 8.58
C SER A 406 -2.35 31.99 7.83
N PHE A 407 -2.66 30.68 7.85
CA PHE A 407 -1.94 29.70 7.01
C PHE A 407 -2.41 29.79 5.55
N ILE A 408 -3.71 30.01 5.33
CA ILE A 408 -4.28 30.23 3.99
C ILE A 408 -3.69 31.48 3.33
N GLU A 409 -3.48 32.56 4.09
CA GLU A 409 -2.78 33.76 3.60
C GLU A 409 -1.37 33.46 3.08
N LEU A 410 -0.61 32.59 3.76
CA LEU A 410 0.71 32.15 3.29
C LEU A 410 0.60 31.39 1.96
N LEU A 411 -0.35 30.46 1.86
CA LEU A 411 -0.60 29.71 0.64
C LEU A 411 -0.96 30.63 -0.53
N ASN A 412 -1.91 31.55 -0.33
CA ASN A 412 -2.31 32.56 -1.30
C ASN A 412 -1.14 33.45 -1.74
N LYS A 413 -0.29 33.86 -0.81
CA LYS A 413 0.85 34.74 -1.09
C LYS A 413 1.90 34.07 -2.00
N TYR A 414 2.15 32.78 -1.81
CA TYR A 414 3.25 32.09 -2.48
C TYR A 414 2.83 31.22 -3.67
N ASN A 415 1.56 30.85 -3.78
CA ASN A 415 0.99 30.22 -4.97
C ASN A 415 0.74 31.27 -6.06
N VAL A 416 1.42 31.16 -7.20
CA VAL A 416 1.32 32.11 -8.32
C VAL A 416 0.98 31.33 -9.58
N PRO A 417 -0.31 31.21 -9.95
CA PRO A 417 -0.73 30.45 -11.13
C PRO A 417 0.04 30.83 -12.39
N GLY A 418 0.46 29.83 -13.16
CA GLY A 418 1.27 30.02 -14.38
C GLY A 418 2.76 30.27 -14.13
N ARG A 419 3.20 30.50 -12.88
CA ARG A 419 4.60 30.72 -12.52
C ARG A 419 5.12 29.74 -11.47
N ARG A 420 4.43 29.61 -10.34
CA ARG A 420 4.87 28.78 -9.21
C ARG A 420 3.69 28.14 -8.51
N GLU A 421 3.70 26.82 -8.46
CA GLU A 421 2.68 26.04 -7.77
C GLU A 421 3.09 25.77 -6.32
N VAL A 422 2.20 26.10 -5.37
CA VAL A 422 2.25 25.55 -4.02
C VAL A 422 1.12 24.54 -3.89
N CYS A 423 1.41 23.30 -3.52
CA CYS A 423 0.39 22.26 -3.36
C CYS A 423 0.55 21.47 -2.05
N ILE A 424 -0.55 20.92 -1.56
CA ILE A 424 -0.59 20.06 -0.37
C ILE A 424 -0.57 18.60 -0.80
N ILE A 425 0.32 17.81 -0.20
CA ILE A 425 0.33 16.35 -0.30
C ILE A 425 -0.11 15.79 1.05
N THR A 426 -1.34 15.28 1.13
CA THR A 426 -1.94 14.72 2.34
C THR A 426 -1.89 13.18 2.35
N HIS A 427 -2.31 12.59 3.47
CA HIS A 427 -2.11 11.17 3.79
C HIS A 427 -3.33 10.54 4.48
N PHE A 428 -4.47 10.58 3.80
CA PHE A 428 -5.69 9.84 4.15
C PHE A 428 -5.54 8.38 3.76
N GLU A 429 -5.87 7.51 4.71
CA GLU A 429 -5.79 6.06 4.62
C GLU A 429 -7.15 5.39 4.68
N HIS A 430 -8.16 6.07 5.23
CA HIS A 430 -9.50 5.54 5.40
C HIS A 430 -10.57 6.64 5.32
N PHE A 431 -11.74 6.33 4.76
CA PHE A 431 -12.82 7.30 4.52
C PHE A 431 -13.48 7.83 5.80
N THR A 432 -13.24 7.22 6.96
CA THR A 432 -13.71 7.75 8.26
C THR A 432 -12.87 8.92 8.77
N GLU A 433 -11.66 9.11 8.24
CA GLU A 433 -10.82 10.27 8.51
C GLU A 433 -11.33 11.53 7.81
N ILE A 434 -12.25 11.41 6.83
CA ILE A 434 -12.86 12.54 6.14
C ILE A 434 -14.06 13.00 6.98
N THR A 435 -13.84 14.03 7.81
CA THR A 435 -14.86 14.65 8.68
C THR A 435 -15.32 16.00 8.15
N SER A 436 -16.39 16.57 8.73
CA SER A 436 -16.83 17.94 8.44
C SER A 436 -15.72 18.97 8.66
N ASP A 437 -14.95 18.88 9.75
CA ASP A 437 -13.78 19.76 10.00
C ASP A 437 -12.72 19.67 8.88
N VAL A 438 -12.50 18.46 8.34
CA VAL A 438 -11.62 18.24 7.19
C VAL A 438 -12.20 18.89 5.94
N ILE A 439 -13.51 18.77 5.69
CA ILE A 439 -14.17 19.42 4.56
C ILE A 439 -14.01 20.94 4.64
N ASP A 440 -14.13 21.53 5.82
CA ASP A 440 -13.93 22.96 6.02
C ASP A 440 -12.48 23.38 5.73
N ALA A 441 -11.50 22.63 6.26
CA ALA A 441 -10.08 22.88 6.00
C ALA A 441 -9.74 22.74 4.50
N VAL A 442 -10.27 21.70 3.84
CA VAL A 442 -10.08 21.47 2.40
C VAL A 442 -10.73 22.60 1.58
N SER A 443 -11.95 23.00 1.93
CA SER A 443 -12.67 24.10 1.27
C SER A 443 -11.86 25.40 1.32
N LYS A 444 -11.25 25.73 2.45
CA LYS A 444 -10.35 26.89 2.60
C LYS A 444 -9.14 26.80 1.67
N ILE A 445 -8.46 25.65 1.62
CA ILE A 445 -7.28 25.44 0.75
C ILE A 445 -7.68 25.54 -0.74
N ARG A 446 -8.80 24.93 -1.13
CA ARG A 446 -9.28 24.97 -2.52
C ARG A 446 -9.70 26.36 -2.96
N LYS A 447 -10.35 27.15 -2.09
CA LYS A 447 -10.68 28.56 -2.36
C LYS A 447 -9.45 29.45 -2.54
N ALA A 448 -8.31 29.07 -1.95
CA ALA A 448 -7.01 29.70 -2.16
C ALA A 448 -6.32 29.29 -3.48
N GLY A 449 -7.01 28.52 -4.35
CA GLY A 449 -6.45 28.04 -5.61
C GLY A 449 -5.33 27.02 -5.44
N VAL A 450 -5.21 26.39 -4.27
CA VAL A 450 -4.18 25.39 -3.97
C VAL A 450 -4.71 23.97 -4.19
N SER A 451 -3.95 23.18 -4.97
CA SER A 451 -4.23 21.77 -5.21
C SER A 451 -3.91 20.91 -3.98
N ILE A 452 -4.73 19.88 -3.77
CA ILE A 452 -4.55 18.91 -2.68
C ILE A 452 -4.52 17.51 -3.28
N TYR A 453 -3.45 16.78 -2.99
CA TYR A 453 -3.23 15.43 -3.49
C TYR A 453 -3.13 14.45 -2.33
N ASN A 454 -3.74 13.27 -2.46
CA ASN A 454 -3.64 12.22 -1.45
C ASN A 454 -2.63 11.15 -1.84
N GLN A 455 -1.74 10.82 -0.92
CA GLN A 455 -0.95 9.60 -0.93
C GLN A 455 -1.59 8.63 0.07
N GLN A 456 -1.90 7.40 -0.35
CA GLN A 456 -2.38 6.34 0.54
C GLN A 456 -1.28 5.28 0.68
N VAL A 457 -1.13 4.65 1.83
CA VAL A 457 -0.45 3.36 1.99
C VAL A 457 -1.48 2.25 2.02
N PHE A 458 -1.39 1.35 1.05
CA PHE A 458 -2.24 0.18 0.95
C PHE A 458 -1.79 -0.92 1.91
N THR A 459 -2.29 -0.83 3.13
CA THR A 459 -2.01 -1.72 4.25
C THR A 459 -3.04 -2.85 4.35
N TYR A 460 -2.73 -3.88 5.14
CA TYR A 460 -3.70 -4.93 5.44
C TYR A 460 -5.05 -4.38 5.91
N TYR A 461 -5.02 -3.29 6.70
CA TYR A 461 -6.19 -2.74 7.36
C TYR A 461 -7.10 -1.88 6.48
N ASN A 462 -6.66 -1.49 5.28
CA ASN A 462 -7.46 -0.78 4.26
C ASN A 462 -7.47 -1.50 2.90
N SER A 463 -7.18 -2.80 2.91
CA SER A 463 -7.08 -3.64 1.71
C SER A 463 -8.33 -4.50 1.44
N PHE A 464 -9.43 -4.30 2.16
CA PHE A 464 -10.65 -5.05 1.89
C PHE A 464 -11.24 -4.65 0.54
N ARG A 465 -11.95 -5.58 -0.10
CA ARG A 465 -12.58 -5.35 -1.41
C ARG A 465 -13.49 -4.12 -1.36
N TYR A 466 -13.29 -3.22 -2.32
CA TYR A 466 -13.96 -1.94 -2.56
C TYR A 466 -13.71 -0.84 -1.53
N GLU A 467 -12.88 -1.09 -0.51
CA GLU A 467 -12.63 -0.14 0.58
C GLU A 467 -11.83 1.07 0.07
N THR A 468 -10.72 0.81 -0.62
CA THR A 468 -9.89 1.85 -1.24
C THR A 468 -10.61 2.54 -2.42
N ALA A 469 -11.47 1.81 -3.16
CA ALA A 469 -12.33 2.42 -4.18
C ALA A 469 -13.31 3.44 -3.57
N TYR A 470 -13.88 3.14 -2.39
CA TYR A 470 -14.74 4.09 -1.68
C TYR A 470 -13.96 5.28 -1.13
N LEU A 471 -12.75 5.07 -0.59
CA LEU A 471 -11.86 6.18 -0.20
C LEU A 471 -11.60 7.14 -1.36
N ARG A 472 -11.25 6.63 -2.55
CA ARG A 472 -11.03 7.47 -3.74
C ARG A 472 -12.25 8.32 -4.10
N LYS A 473 -13.44 7.72 -4.07
CA LYS A 473 -14.71 8.44 -4.28
C LYS A 473 -14.85 9.58 -3.27
N MET A 474 -14.63 9.30 -1.98
CA MET A 474 -14.77 10.31 -0.93
C MET A 474 -13.74 11.42 -1.06
N LEU A 475 -12.46 11.09 -1.31
CA LEU A 475 -11.41 12.09 -1.56
C LEU A 475 -11.81 13.04 -2.69
N LYS A 476 -12.27 12.49 -3.81
CA LYS A 476 -12.63 13.31 -4.98
C LYS A 476 -13.81 14.23 -4.69
N LEU A 477 -14.84 13.73 -4.00
CA LEU A 477 -15.98 14.54 -3.56
C LEU A 477 -15.60 15.62 -2.56
N SER A 478 -14.57 15.38 -1.73
CA SER A 478 -14.03 16.38 -0.81
C SER A 478 -13.18 17.45 -1.49
N GLY A 479 -12.81 17.30 -2.77
CA GLY A 479 -11.90 18.22 -3.46
C GLY A 479 -10.41 17.85 -3.33
N ILE A 480 -10.12 16.59 -3.00
CA ILE A 480 -8.77 16.04 -2.91
C ILE A 480 -8.56 15.05 -4.06
N ASP A 481 -7.43 15.18 -4.77
CA ASP A 481 -7.10 14.33 -5.90
C ASP A 481 -6.29 13.10 -5.45
N PRO A 482 -6.75 11.86 -5.70
CA PRO A 482 -5.93 10.67 -5.48
C PRO A 482 -4.65 10.72 -6.33
N TYR A 483 -3.48 10.56 -5.72
CA TYR A 483 -2.19 10.71 -6.40
C TYR A 483 -1.34 9.43 -6.41
N TYR A 484 -1.06 8.83 -5.25
CA TYR A 484 -0.38 7.55 -5.19
C TYR A 484 -1.06 6.62 -4.21
N THR A 485 -1.08 5.34 -4.55
CA THR A 485 -1.36 4.25 -3.61
C THR A 485 -0.09 3.42 -3.48
N PHE A 486 0.62 3.62 -2.37
CA PHE A 486 1.85 2.90 -2.08
C PHE A 486 1.53 1.51 -1.55
N ASN A 487 2.08 0.45 -2.16
CA ASN A 487 2.16 -0.83 -1.46
C ASN A 487 3.04 -0.67 -0.21
N THR A 488 2.65 -1.33 0.89
CA THR A 488 3.39 -1.25 2.15
C THR A 488 4.84 -1.64 1.94
N LYS A 489 5.77 -0.86 2.50
CA LYS A 489 7.20 -1.11 2.34
C LYS A 489 7.59 -2.48 2.91
N GLY A 490 8.66 -3.04 2.37
CA GLY A 490 9.23 -4.33 2.77
C GLY A 490 9.92 -4.36 4.14
N LYS A 491 9.45 -3.56 5.09
CA LYS A 491 10.02 -3.46 6.44
C LYS A 491 9.56 -4.64 7.28
N ASP A 492 10.50 -5.36 7.87
CA ASP A 492 10.23 -6.54 8.71
C ASP A 492 9.36 -6.18 9.92
N GLU A 493 9.57 -4.99 10.49
CA GLU A 493 8.83 -4.55 11.67
C GLU A 493 7.36 -4.22 11.39
N THR A 494 7.01 -3.83 10.15
CA THR A 494 5.63 -3.56 9.76
C THR A 494 4.98 -4.73 9.03
N ILE A 495 5.45 -5.97 9.25
CA ILE A 495 4.95 -7.17 8.57
C ILE A 495 3.42 -7.33 8.67
N ASP A 496 2.81 -6.92 9.78
CA ASP A 496 1.35 -6.99 9.97
C ASP A 496 0.56 -6.00 9.10
N PHE A 497 1.22 -4.99 8.53
CA PHE A 497 0.63 -4.03 7.59
C PHE A 497 0.89 -4.42 6.13
N ARG A 498 1.77 -5.39 5.87
CA ARG A 498 2.13 -5.76 4.50
C ARG A 498 1.00 -6.50 3.79
N VAL A 499 0.91 -6.23 2.50
CA VAL A 499 -0.12 -6.76 1.60
C VAL A 499 0.59 -7.30 0.36
N PRO A 500 0.21 -8.49 -0.15
CA PRO A 500 0.81 -9.01 -1.38
C PRO A 500 0.70 -7.99 -2.52
N ILE A 501 1.72 -7.84 -3.34
CA ILE A 501 1.68 -6.98 -4.54
C ILE A 501 0.50 -7.37 -5.43
N ALA A 502 0.21 -8.67 -5.53
CA ALA A 502 -0.93 -9.18 -6.29
C ALA A 502 -2.28 -8.59 -5.82
N ARG A 503 -2.44 -8.25 -4.54
CA ARG A 503 -3.69 -7.67 -4.01
C ARG A 503 -3.87 -6.21 -4.46
N ILE A 504 -2.83 -5.38 -4.42
CA ILE A 504 -2.94 -3.99 -4.89
C ILE A 504 -3.13 -3.96 -6.41
N GLU A 505 -2.53 -4.91 -7.15
CA GLU A 505 -2.81 -5.05 -8.57
C GLU A 505 -4.26 -5.50 -8.84
N GLN A 506 -4.78 -6.45 -8.05
CA GLN A 506 -6.19 -6.87 -8.12
C GLN A 506 -7.13 -5.70 -7.85
N GLU A 507 -6.86 -4.88 -6.81
CA GLU A 507 -7.62 -3.66 -6.53
C GLU A 507 -7.66 -2.76 -7.76
N ARG A 508 -6.50 -2.50 -8.37
CA ARG A 508 -6.40 -1.62 -9.54
C ARG A 508 -7.07 -2.20 -10.79
N LYS A 509 -6.94 -3.50 -11.01
CA LYS A 509 -7.45 -4.21 -12.20
C LYS A 509 -8.94 -4.50 -12.14
N GLU A 510 -9.54 -4.51 -10.95
CA GLU A 510 -10.93 -4.89 -10.77
C GLU A 510 -11.77 -3.79 -10.14
N GLU A 511 -11.38 -3.28 -8.98
CA GLU A 511 -12.21 -2.38 -8.17
C GLU A 511 -12.13 -0.95 -8.70
N ALA A 512 -10.92 -0.46 -8.94
CA ALA A 512 -10.72 0.89 -9.46
C ALA A 512 -11.31 1.04 -10.87
N ARG A 513 -11.25 0.02 -11.74
CA ARG A 513 -11.71 0.13 -13.15
C ARG A 513 -13.19 0.49 -13.28
N PHE A 514 -13.98 0.18 -12.27
CA PHE A 514 -15.39 0.48 -12.19
C PHE A 514 -15.69 1.94 -11.81
N LEU A 515 -14.69 2.70 -11.36
CA LEU A 515 -14.86 4.11 -11.06
C LEU A 515 -14.61 4.98 -12.32
N PRO A 516 -15.29 6.14 -12.44
CA PRO A 516 -14.98 7.13 -13.46
C PRO A 516 -13.50 7.54 -13.42
N GLY A 517 -12.92 7.85 -14.59
CA GLY A 517 -11.48 8.12 -14.72
C GLY A 517 -10.96 9.20 -13.76
N ILE A 518 -11.74 10.26 -13.53
CA ILE A 518 -11.38 11.38 -12.66
C ILE A 518 -11.33 11.01 -11.15
N VAL A 519 -11.90 9.88 -10.76
CA VAL A 519 -11.92 9.39 -9.37
C VAL A 519 -10.70 8.50 -9.09
N ARG A 520 -10.08 7.92 -10.12
CA ARG A 520 -9.02 6.91 -10.00
C ARG A 520 -7.70 7.36 -10.61
N THR A 521 -7.35 8.62 -10.37
CA THR A 521 -6.16 9.28 -10.93
C THR A 521 -4.84 8.83 -10.31
N ASP A 522 -4.89 8.13 -9.17
CA ASP A 522 -3.74 7.62 -8.46
C ASP A 522 -3.02 6.51 -9.21
N GLU A 523 -1.70 6.44 -9.03
CA GLU A 523 -0.87 5.35 -9.53
C GLU A 523 -0.46 4.40 -8.39
N PRO A 524 -0.63 3.08 -8.54
CA PRO A 524 -0.14 2.12 -7.56
C PRO A 524 1.37 1.94 -7.72
N VAL A 525 2.11 2.17 -6.65
CA VAL A 525 3.58 2.21 -6.68
C VAL A 525 4.19 1.41 -5.53
N PHE A 526 5.36 0.84 -5.77
CA PHE A 526 6.21 0.26 -4.74
C PHE A 526 7.50 1.08 -4.65
N ASN A 527 7.92 1.42 -3.43
CA ASN A 527 9.17 2.17 -3.24
C ASN A 527 10.34 1.19 -3.13
N LEU A 528 11.25 1.27 -4.09
CA LEU A 528 12.52 0.56 -4.11
C LEU A 528 13.55 1.31 -3.26
N PRO A 529 14.25 0.63 -2.34
CA PRO A 529 15.36 1.18 -1.57
C PRO A 529 16.37 1.91 -2.46
N LYS A 530 16.74 3.14 -2.09
CA LYS A 530 17.66 4.06 -2.80
C LYS A 530 17.19 4.55 -4.18
N LEU A 531 16.51 3.69 -4.94
CA LEU A 531 16.23 3.84 -6.36
C LEU A 531 14.94 4.62 -6.64
N GLY A 532 13.99 4.68 -5.70
CA GLY A 532 12.76 5.46 -5.85
C GLY A 532 11.53 4.61 -6.15
N LYS A 533 10.56 5.14 -6.91
CA LYS A 533 9.24 4.53 -7.12
C LYS A 533 9.27 3.62 -8.36
N SER A 534 8.71 2.43 -8.22
CA SER A 534 8.37 1.53 -9.32
C SER A 534 6.85 1.52 -9.50
N HIS A 535 6.38 1.70 -10.74
CA HIS A 535 4.96 1.66 -11.06
C HIS A 535 4.51 0.21 -11.19
N LEU A 536 3.55 -0.23 -10.36
CA LEU A 536 3.14 -1.64 -10.37
C LEU A 536 2.32 -2.01 -11.61
N ARG A 537 1.70 -1.02 -12.26
CA ARG A 537 0.99 -1.24 -13.55
C ARG A 537 1.93 -1.51 -14.72
N ALA A 538 3.21 -1.17 -14.58
CA ALA A 538 4.23 -1.34 -15.60
C ALA A 538 4.89 -2.71 -15.43
N TRP A 539 4.33 -3.74 -16.09
CA TRP A 539 4.83 -5.11 -16.01
C TRP A 539 6.29 -5.26 -16.47
N GLN A 540 6.80 -4.35 -17.30
CA GLN A 540 8.20 -4.35 -17.71
C GLN A 540 9.18 -3.88 -16.62
N ASP A 541 8.68 -3.30 -15.53
CA ASP A 541 9.51 -2.77 -14.43
C ASP A 541 9.68 -3.79 -13.30
N HIS A 542 8.93 -4.91 -13.32
CA HIS A 542 9.06 -5.96 -12.32
C HIS A 542 8.56 -7.32 -12.81
N GLU A 543 9.12 -8.40 -12.27
CA GLU A 543 8.67 -9.75 -12.58
C GLU A 543 8.77 -10.71 -11.39
N PRO A 544 7.83 -11.64 -11.20
CA PRO A 544 8.00 -12.74 -10.26
C PRO A 544 9.04 -13.72 -10.81
N ILE A 545 10.04 -14.04 -9.98
CA ILE A 545 11.17 -14.89 -10.36
C ILE A 545 11.26 -16.19 -9.55
N MET A 546 10.58 -16.28 -8.41
CA MET A 546 10.61 -17.47 -7.54
C MET A 546 9.40 -17.54 -6.61
N ILE A 547 9.06 -18.74 -6.17
CA ILE A 547 8.12 -19.00 -5.06
C ILE A 547 8.88 -19.78 -3.99
N LEU A 548 9.00 -19.21 -2.78
CA LEU A 548 9.72 -19.84 -1.67
C LEU A 548 8.88 -20.94 -0.99
N ASP A 549 9.52 -21.82 -0.20
CA ASP A 549 8.84 -22.92 0.48
C ASP A 549 7.80 -22.48 1.52
N SER A 550 7.82 -21.22 1.97
CA SER A 550 6.77 -20.61 2.78
C SER A 550 5.63 -19.97 1.97
N GLY A 551 5.72 -19.91 0.64
CA GLY A 551 4.68 -19.43 -0.27
C GLY A 551 4.81 -17.96 -0.68
N GLU A 552 5.88 -17.28 -0.29
CA GLU A 552 6.21 -15.93 -0.75
C GLU A 552 6.62 -15.95 -2.22
N ARG A 553 6.14 -14.95 -2.98
CA ARG A 553 6.69 -14.61 -4.29
C ARG A 553 7.94 -13.74 -4.09
N ILE A 554 8.99 -14.02 -4.86
CA ILE A 554 10.12 -13.11 -5.03
C ILE A 554 9.91 -12.32 -6.31
N TYR A 555 9.85 -10.99 -6.20
CA TYR A 555 9.81 -10.08 -7.33
C TYR A 555 11.20 -9.52 -7.58
N ARG A 556 11.61 -9.51 -8.85
CA ARG A 556 12.76 -8.78 -9.35
C ARG A 556 12.27 -7.45 -9.90
N PHE A 557 12.72 -6.34 -9.31
CA PHE A 557 12.37 -4.99 -9.73
C PHE A 557 13.51 -4.35 -10.50
N PHE A 558 13.17 -3.61 -11.54
CA PHE A 558 14.07 -2.78 -12.34
C PHE A 558 13.76 -1.32 -12.05
N PRO A 559 14.73 -0.53 -11.57
CA PRO A 559 14.47 0.87 -11.22
C PRO A 559 14.28 1.74 -12.46
N TRP A 560 13.73 2.95 -12.29
CA TRP A 560 13.47 3.88 -13.39
C TRP A 560 14.76 4.24 -14.17
N GLU A 561 15.92 4.24 -13.51
CA GLU A 561 17.22 4.48 -14.13
C GLU A 561 17.64 3.40 -15.13
N SER A 562 17.03 2.20 -15.09
CA SER A 562 17.34 1.09 -15.99
C SER A 562 17.11 1.40 -17.48
N LYS A 563 16.36 2.46 -17.78
CA LYS A 563 16.15 2.95 -19.15
C LYS A 563 17.23 3.94 -19.61
N VAL A 564 18.09 4.39 -18.70
CA VAL A 564 19.12 5.42 -18.94
C VAL A 564 20.52 4.85 -18.72
N THR A 565 20.71 3.98 -17.73
CA THR A 565 22.01 3.38 -17.39
C THR A 565 21.84 1.96 -16.86
N MET A 566 22.92 1.19 -16.88
CA MET A 566 22.98 -0.10 -16.19
C MET A 566 22.96 0.13 -14.69
N VAL A 567 22.04 -0.53 -14.01
CA VAL A 567 21.76 -0.39 -12.57
C VAL A 567 21.41 -1.76 -12.00
N GLU A 568 21.69 -1.93 -10.71
CA GLU A 568 21.32 -3.14 -9.99
C GLU A 568 19.79 -3.27 -9.90
N ASP A 569 19.34 -4.51 -10.01
CA ASP A 569 17.96 -4.88 -9.72
C ASP A 569 17.72 -4.93 -8.21
N TYR A 570 16.45 -4.99 -7.82
CA TYR A 570 16.06 -5.17 -6.42
C TYR A 570 15.19 -6.41 -6.26
N LEU A 571 15.63 -7.35 -5.42
CA LEU A 571 14.85 -8.53 -5.08
C LEU A 571 13.97 -8.24 -3.86
N TYR A 572 12.66 -8.31 -4.05
CA TYR A 572 11.67 -8.15 -3.00
C TYR A 572 11.02 -9.48 -2.66
N LYS A 573 11.15 -9.90 -1.39
CA LYS A 573 10.40 -11.02 -0.83
C LYS A 573 9.06 -10.53 -0.32
N ASP A 574 7.98 -10.90 -0.99
CA ASP A 574 6.61 -10.48 -0.66
C ASP A 574 6.02 -11.26 0.53
N VAL A 575 4.77 -10.99 0.93
CA VAL A 575 4.02 -11.82 1.88
C VAL A 575 3.25 -12.93 1.16
N PRO A 576 3.09 -14.14 1.73
CA PRO A 576 2.36 -15.22 1.06
C PRO A 576 0.88 -14.89 0.87
N ILE A 577 0.36 -15.05 -0.34
CA ILE A 577 -1.06 -14.83 -0.65
C ILE A 577 -1.95 -15.74 0.22
N TYR A 578 -1.56 -17.00 0.42
CA TYR A 578 -2.30 -17.94 1.25
C TYR A 578 -2.51 -17.42 2.68
N ASN A 579 -1.44 -16.91 3.30
CA ASN A 579 -1.49 -16.40 4.67
C ASN A 579 -2.31 -15.12 4.75
N TYR A 580 -2.19 -14.24 3.75
CA TYR A 580 -3.01 -13.04 3.63
C TYR A 580 -4.50 -13.38 3.54
N LEU A 581 -4.89 -14.33 2.67
CA LEU A 581 -6.29 -14.75 2.52
C LEU A 581 -6.81 -15.45 3.77
N LYS A 582 -6.02 -16.29 4.45
CA LYS A 582 -6.42 -16.87 5.75
C LYS A 582 -6.71 -15.80 6.80
N ARG A 583 -5.90 -14.74 6.83
CA ARG A 583 -6.09 -13.62 7.75
C ARG A 583 -7.37 -12.83 7.40
N LEU A 584 -7.64 -12.60 6.12
CA LEU A 584 -8.90 -12.01 5.68
C LEU A 584 -10.11 -12.87 6.09
N GLN A 585 -10.02 -14.19 5.93
CA GLN A 585 -11.07 -15.12 6.33
C GLN A 585 -11.33 -15.07 7.85
N SER A 586 -10.28 -14.99 8.68
CA SER A 586 -10.45 -14.83 10.12
C SER A 586 -11.06 -13.48 10.51
N ASP A 587 -10.85 -12.46 9.69
CA ASP A 587 -11.47 -11.13 9.84
C ASP A 587 -12.88 -11.06 9.20
N GLY A 588 -13.41 -12.19 8.71
CA GLY A 588 -14.78 -12.32 8.21
C GLY A 588 -14.99 -11.97 6.73
N GLU A 589 -13.93 -11.73 5.96
CA GLU A 589 -14.05 -11.47 4.52
C GLU A 589 -14.25 -12.78 3.73
N ASN A 590 -15.07 -12.71 2.67
CA ASN A 590 -15.25 -13.82 1.75
C ASN A 590 -14.07 -13.94 0.79
N ILE A 591 -13.16 -14.88 1.05
CA ILE A 591 -11.93 -15.10 0.27
C ILE A 591 -12.19 -15.56 -1.17
N GLU A 592 -13.37 -16.08 -1.52
CA GLU A 592 -13.71 -16.43 -2.90
C GLU A 592 -13.74 -15.19 -3.80
N GLU A 593 -14.12 -14.03 -3.25
CA GLU A 593 -14.14 -12.75 -3.98
C GLU A 593 -12.76 -12.21 -4.30
N TYR A 594 -11.72 -12.81 -3.73
CA TYR A 594 -10.32 -12.49 -3.97
C TYR A 594 -9.66 -13.49 -4.91
N GLY A 595 -10.35 -14.52 -5.42
CA GLY A 595 -9.74 -15.67 -6.11
C GLY A 595 -8.84 -15.32 -7.30
N SER A 596 -9.07 -14.20 -7.98
CA SER A 596 -8.24 -13.73 -9.09
C SER A 596 -6.82 -13.28 -8.68
N ILE A 597 -6.58 -13.02 -7.39
CA ILE A 597 -5.28 -12.58 -6.83
C ILE A 597 -4.14 -13.56 -7.12
N TRP A 598 -4.46 -14.83 -7.35
CA TRP A 598 -3.48 -15.87 -7.61
C TRP A 598 -2.85 -15.79 -9.00
N TYR A 599 -3.48 -15.09 -9.93
CA TYR A 599 -3.12 -15.09 -11.33
C TYR A 599 -2.34 -13.84 -11.75
N TYR A 600 -1.70 -13.90 -12.91
CA TYR A 600 -0.59 -13.00 -13.30
C TYR A 600 -0.95 -12.09 -14.49
N PHE A 601 -2.24 -11.85 -14.71
CA PHE A 601 -2.79 -11.05 -15.82
C PHE A 601 -2.76 -9.56 -15.54
#